data_AF-A0A3D0XBE5-F1
#
_entry.id   AF-A0A3D0XBE5-F1
#
_cell.length_a   1.000
_cell.length_b   1.000
_cell.length_c   1.000
_cell.angle_alpha   90.00
_cell.angle_beta   90.00
_cell.angle_gamma   90.00
#
_symmetry.space_group_name_H-M   'P 1'
#
loop_
_entity.id
_entity.type
_entity.pdbx_description
1 polymer ?
#
loop_
_entity_poly.entity_id
_entity_poly.type
_entity_poly.pdbx_seq_one_letter_code
_entity_poly.pdbx_strand_id
1 'polypeptide(L)' 'KTPIEETVQPVIAGKKLAVVPVLRAGLGMVNGILALVPTAKVGHIGLYRDPVNHEPHEYYC' A
#
# COMPACT_ATOMS: atom_id res chain seq x y z
N LYS A 1 2.47 6.89 -29.08
CA LYS A 1 2.45 6.53 -30.53
C LYS A 1 1.82 5.15 -30.67
N THR A 2 0.72 5.02 -31.41
CA THR A 2 0.14 3.71 -31.74
C THR A 2 0.79 3.16 -33.03
N PRO A 3 0.56 1.90 -33.40
CA PRO A 3 1.03 1.37 -34.69
C PRO A 3 0.51 2.12 -35.92
N ILE A 4 -0.57 2.91 -35.80
CA ILE A 4 -1.26 3.58 -36.92
C ILE A 4 -1.02 5.10 -36.92
N GLU A 5 -1.18 5.78 -35.78
CA GLU A 5 -1.06 7.24 -35.69
C GLU A 5 -0.51 7.70 -34.32
N GLU A 6 -0.04 8.95 -34.26
CA GLU A 6 0.24 9.64 -33.00
C GLU A 6 -1.04 9.98 -32.24
N THR A 7 -0.97 9.89 -30.92
CA THR A 7 -2.10 10.18 -30.04
C THR A 7 -1.59 10.54 -28.66
N VAL A 8 -2.39 11.30 -27.91
CA VAL A 8 -2.10 11.65 -26.52
C VAL A 8 -2.38 10.44 -25.63
N GLN A 9 -1.37 10.00 -24.88
CA GLN A 9 -1.45 8.83 -24.01
C GLN A 9 -1.13 9.28 -22.58
N PRO A 10 -2.14 9.40 -21.69
CA PRO A 10 -1.87 9.76 -20.31
C PRO A 10 -1.12 8.63 -19.61
N VAL A 11 -0.19 9.00 -18.72
CA VAL A 11 0.60 8.08 -17.92
C VAL A 11 0.45 8.42 -16.44
N ILE A 12 0.62 7.41 -15.58
CA ILE A 12 0.68 7.65 -14.14
C ILE A 12 1.90 8.52 -13.84
N ALA A 13 1.75 9.50 -12.95
CA ALA A 13 2.77 10.51 -12.62
C ALA A 13 4.10 9.98 -12.03
N GLY A 14 4.33 8.67 -11.98
CA GLY A 14 5.60 8.07 -11.59
C GLY A 14 6.01 8.25 -10.13
N LYS A 15 5.06 8.52 -9.21
CA LYS A 15 5.37 8.67 -7.79
C LYS A 15 5.66 7.31 -7.13
N LYS A 16 6.66 7.26 -6.26
CA LYS A 16 6.96 6.07 -5.45
C LYS A 16 5.82 5.87 -4.44
N LEU A 17 5.07 4.78 -4.59
CA LEU A 17 4.00 4.40 -3.68
C LEU A 17 4.55 3.54 -2.53
N ALA A 18 3.93 3.66 -1.36
CA ALA A 18 4.23 2.84 -0.20
C ALA A 18 2.95 2.23 0.36
N VAL A 19 3.01 0.95 0.71
CA VAL A 19 1.92 0.18 1.33
C VAL A 19 2.34 -0.13 2.75
N VAL A 20 1.54 0.28 3.73
CA VAL A 20 1.85 0.11 5.15
C VAL A 20 0.68 -0.57 5.86
N PRO A 21 0.64 -1.91 5.90
CA PRO A 21 -0.33 -2.67 6.69
C PRO A 21 -0.16 -2.47 8.20
N VAL A 22 -1.29 -2.42 8.91
CA VAL A 22 -1.33 -2.58 10.37
C VAL A 22 -1.34 -4.07 10.71
N LEU A 23 -0.33 -4.53 11.44
CA LEU A 23 -0.19 -5.91 11.85
C LEU A 23 -1.27 -6.31 12.87
N ARG A 24 -1.83 -7.51 12.82
CA ARG A 24 -1.59 -8.59 11.84
C ARG A 24 -2.61 -8.60 10.70
N ALA A 25 -3.79 -8.03 10.92
CA ALA A 25 -4.92 -8.13 9.99
C ALA A 25 -4.62 -7.52 8.61
N GLY A 26 -3.81 -6.46 8.55
CA GLY A 26 -3.46 -5.80 7.30
C GLY A 26 -2.61 -6.65 6.34
N LEU A 27 -1.95 -7.71 6.83
CA LEU A 27 -1.08 -8.55 5.99
C LEU A 27 -1.86 -9.27 4.86
N GLY A 28 -3.13 -9.59 5.09
CA GLY A 28 -3.98 -10.24 4.08
C GLY A 28 -4.23 -9.39 2.83
N MET A 29 -4.07 -8.07 2.93
CA MET A 29 -4.33 -7.13 1.83
C MET A 29 -3.07 -6.81 0.99
N VAL A 30 -1.88 -7.06 1.54
CA VAL A 30 -0.60 -6.62 0.94
C VAL A 30 -0.40 -7.24 -0.43
N ASN A 31 -0.59 -8.55 -0.56
CA ASN A 31 -0.38 -9.27 -1.82
C ASN A 31 -1.32 -8.79 -2.94
N GLY A 32 -2.57 -8.44 -2.60
CA GLY A 32 -3.52 -7.91 -3.57
C GLY A 32 -3.11 -6.54 -4.11
N ILE A 33 -2.61 -5.66 -3.24
CA ILE A 33 -2.16 -4.32 -3.65
C ILE A 33 -0.85 -4.42 -4.45
N LEU A 34 0.09 -5.28 -4.04
CA LEU A 34 1.36 -5.49 -4.76
C LEU A 34 1.15 -6.10 -6.15
N ALA A 35 0.10 -6.90 -6.36
CA ALA A 35 -0.24 -7.40 -7.68
C ALA A 35 -0.65 -6.27 -8.65
N LEU A 36 -1.26 -5.20 -8.14
CA LEU A 36 -1.64 -4.02 -8.93
C LEU A 36 -0.48 -3.02 -9.08
N VAL A 37 0.32 -2.85 -8.03
CA VAL A 37 1.45 -1.91 -7.99
C VAL A 37 2.71 -2.63 -7.49
N PRO A 38 3.41 -3.39 -8.36
CA PRO A 38 4.59 -4.17 -7.96
C PRO A 38 5.76 -3.34 -7.48
N THR A 39 5.81 -2.07 -7.88
CA THR A 39 6.88 -1.13 -7.53
C THR A 39 6.69 -0.45 -6.18
N ALA A 40 5.58 -0.72 -5.49
CA ALA A 40 5.31 -0.12 -4.19
C ALA A 40 6.23 -0.70 -3.12
N LYS A 41 6.76 0.17 -2.25
CA LYS A 41 7.53 -0.26 -1.07
C LYS A 41 6.60 -0.73 0.03
N VAL A 42 7.00 -1.74 0.80
CA VAL A 42 6.22 -2.24 1.93
C VAL A 42 6.89 -1.85 3.25
N GLY A 43 6.16 -1.15 4.11
CA GLY A 43 6.50 -0.94 5.52
C GLY A 43 5.49 -1.66 6.41
N HIS A 44 5.78 -1.88 7.69
CA HIS A 44 4.85 -2.56 8.60
C HIS A 44 4.70 -1.76 9.89
N ILE A 45 3.47 -1.60 10.38
CA ILE A 45 3.21 -0.95 11.66
C ILE A 45 2.49 -1.94 12.58
N GLY A 46 3.01 -2.12 13.78
CA GLY A 46 2.38 -2.93 14.81
C GLY A 46 1.59 -2.07 15.79
N LEU A 47 0.26 -2.16 15.74
CA LEU A 47 -0.64 -1.53 16.71
C LEU A 47 -1.60 -2.59 17.25
N TYR A 48 -1.90 -2.53 18.55
CA TYR A 48 -3.07 -3.23 19.10
C TYR A 48 -4.00 -2.23 19.77
N ARG A 49 -5.28 -2.58 19.85
CA ARG A 49 -6.31 -1.77 20.50
C ARG A 49 -6.53 -2.32 21.91
N ASP A 50 -6.45 -1.44 22.90
CA ASP A 50 -6.81 -1.80 24.28
C ASP A 50 -8.31 -2.16 24.36
N PRO A 51 -8.69 -3.26 25.02
CA PRO A 51 -10.07 -3.73 25.06
C PRO A 51 -10.99 -2.91 25.98
N VAL A 52 -10.46 -2.06 26.86
CA VAL A 52 -11.20 -1.28 27.86
C VAL A 52 -11.34 0.17 27.42
N ASN A 53 -10.21 0.86 27.18
CA ASN A 53 -10.22 2.28 26.81
C ASN A 53 -10.24 2.51 25.29
N HIS A 54 -10.03 1.44 24.49
CA HIS A 54 -10.02 1.47 23.03
C HIS A 54 -8.89 2.28 22.38
N GLU A 55 -7.86 2.62 23.15
CA GLU A 55 -6.71 3.36 22.64
C GLU A 55 -5.75 2.44 21.87
N PRO A 56 -5.09 2.96 20.82
CA PRO A 56 -4.08 2.23 20.08
C PRO A 56 -2.72 2.29 20.80
N HIS A 57 -2.07 1.14 20.94
CA HIS A 57 -0.71 1.03 21.48
C HIS A 57 0.24 0.45 20.43
N GLU A 58 1.35 1.15 20.18
CA GLU A 58 2.40 0.73 19.26
C GLU A 58 3.29 -0.35 19.89
N TYR A 59 3.60 -1.39 19.10
CA TYR A 59 4.50 -2.46 19.52
C TYR A 59 5.61 -2.77 18.49
N TYR A 60 5.55 -2.21 17.29
CA TYR A 60 6.52 -2.47 16.22
C TYR A 60 6.51 -1.37 15.15
N CYS A 61 7.69 -0.98 14.67
CA CYS A 61 7.90 -0.04 13.56
C CYS A 61 9.02 -0.55 12.64
#